data_AF-E6W653-F1
#
_entry.id   AF-E6W653-F1
#
_cell.length_a   1.000
_cell.length_b   1.000
_cell.length_c   1.000
_cell.angle_alpha   90.00
_cell.angle_beta   90.00
_cell.angle_gamma   90.00
#
_symmetry.space_group_name_H-M   'P 1'
#
loop_
_entity.id
_entity.type
_entity.pdbx_description
1 polymer ?
#
loop_
_entity_poly.entity_id
_entity_poly.type
_entity_poly.pdbx_seq_one_letter_code
_entity_poly.pdbx_strand_id
1 'polypeptide(L)' 'MAEKQTITIDGKNYNLDELSEGARDQITNLRVTDQQMAQLQQQLAIAQTARAAYAQALQKELDK' A
#
# COMPACT_ATOMS: atom_id res chain seq x y z
N MET A 1 -12.64 -32.71 -0.14
CA MET A 1 -13.49 -31.59 0.29
C MET A 1 -12.82 -30.33 -0.26
N ALA A 2 -13.51 -29.53 -1.08
CA ALA A 2 -12.90 -28.34 -1.67
C ALA A 2 -12.68 -27.30 -0.57
N GLU A 3 -11.43 -26.87 -0.37
CA GLU A 3 -11.10 -25.74 0.50
C GLU A 3 -11.69 -24.47 -0.11
N LYS A 4 -12.74 -23.94 0.54
CA LYS A 4 -13.31 -22.64 0.16
C LYS A 4 -12.26 -21.57 0.38
N GLN A 5 -11.70 -21.02 -0.69
CA GLN A 5 -10.76 -19.90 -0.58
C GLN A 5 -11.55 -18.63 -0.24
N THR A 6 -11.54 -18.24 1.03
CA THR A 6 -12.14 -16.97 1.48
C THR A 6 -11.10 -15.86 1.45
N ILE A 7 -11.45 -14.72 0.88
CA ILE A 7 -10.64 -13.50 0.90
C ILE A 7 -11.37 -12.41 1.69
N THR A 8 -10.63 -11.68 2.52
CA THR A 8 -11.14 -10.50 3.22
C THR A 8 -10.78 -9.24 2.44
N ILE A 9 -11.78 -8.44 2.09
CA ILE A 9 -11.62 -7.14 1.40
C ILE A 9 -12.50 -6.12 2.12
N ASP A 10 -11.94 -4.98 2.49
CA ASP A 10 -12.63 -3.93 3.26
C ASP A 10 -13.31 -4.45 4.54
N GLY A 11 -12.69 -5.44 5.19
CA GLY A 11 -13.21 -6.08 6.41
C GLY A 11 -14.40 -7.03 6.17
N LYS A 12 -14.78 -7.29 4.92
CA LYS A 12 -15.80 -8.29 4.55
C LYS A 12 -15.14 -9.54 3.98
N ASN A 13 -15.62 -10.70 4.42
CA ASN A 13 -15.18 -11.99 3.90
C ASN A 13 -16.01 -12.38 2.67
N TYR A 14 -15.32 -12.75 1.60
CA TYR A 14 -15.91 -13.23 0.35
C TYR A 14 -15.40 -14.63 0.05
N ASN A 15 -16.29 -15.57 -0.28
CA ASN A 15 -15.89 -16.86 -0.86
C ASN A 15 -15.51 -16.62 -2.33
N LEU A 16 -14.26 -16.89 -2.70
CA LEU A 16 -13.81 -16.77 -4.09
C LEU A 16 -14.67 -17.61 -5.02
N ASP A 17 -15.12 -18.78 -4.59
CA ASP A 17 -15.97 -19.72 -5.34
C ASP A 17 -17.36 -19.16 -5.68
N GLU A 18 -17.85 -18.19 -4.90
CA GLU A 18 -19.16 -17.56 -5.08
C GLU A 18 -19.06 -16.24 -5.87
N LEU A 19 -17.85 -15.78 -6.19
CA LEU A 19 -17.61 -14.55 -6.94
C LEU A 19 -17.60 -14.78 -8.44
N SER A 20 -18.14 -13.81 -9.18
CA SER A 20 -18.00 -13.78 -10.64
C SER A 20 -16.54 -13.60 -11.06
N GLU A 21 -16.21 -14.02 -12.28
CA GLU A 21 -14.87 -13.85 -12.86
C GLU A 21 -14.42 -12.39 -12.81
N GLY A 22 -15.29 -11.47 -13.25
CA GLY A 22 -15.01 -10.02 -13.18
C GLY A 22 -14.79 -9.51 -11.75
N ALA A 23 -15.45 -10.08 -10.73
CA ALA A 23 -15.16 -9.71 -9.35
C ALA A 23 -13.76 -10.19 -8.92
N ARG A 24 -13.36 -11.43 -9.27
CA ARG A 24 -12.02 -11.96 -8.97
C ARG A 24 -10.90 -11.14 -9.63
N ASP A 25 -11.13 -10.64 -10.85
CA ASP A 25 -10.18 -9.77 -11.53
C ASP A 25 -10.00 -8.44 -10.79
N GLN A 26 -11.11 -7.81 -10.37
CA GLN A 26 -11.01 -6.56 -9.63
C GLN A 26 -10.34 -6.73 -8.28
N ILE A 27 -10.56 -7.86 -7.59
CA ILE A 27 -9.85 -8.21 -6.37
C ILE A 27 -8.34 -8.27 -6.60
N THR A 28 -7.92 -8.88 -7.71
CA THR A 28 -6.50 -8.96 -8.06
C THR A 28 -5.92 -7.57 -8.32
N ASN A 29 -6.65 -6.73 -9.07
CA ASN A 29 -6.25 -5.34 -9.33
C ASN A 29 -6.13 -4.51 -8.05
N LEU A 30 -7.10 -4.65 -7.13
CA LEU A 30 -7.08 -3.97 -5.83
C LEU A 30 -5.83 -4.35 -5.05
N ARG A 31 -5.56 -5.65 -4.88
CA ARG A 31 -4.38 -6.12 -4.14
C ARG A 31 -3.07 -5.61 -4.74
N VAL A 32 -2.94 -5.59 -6.06
CA VAL A 32 -1.75 -5.06 -6.75
C VAL A 32 -1.63 -3.54 -6.54
N THR A 33 -2.75 -2.83 -6.52
CA THR A 33 -2.79 -1.38 -6.25
C THR A 33 -2.40 -1.09 -4.80
N ASP A 34 -2.90 -1.86 -3.85
CA ASP A 34 -2.56 -1.72 -2.42
C ASP A 34 -1.07 -1.94 -2.17
N GLN A 35 -0.48 -2.95 -2.82
CA GLN A 35 0.96 -3.18 -2.76
C GLN A 35 1.77 -1.99 -3.31
N GLN A 36 1.34 -1.40 -4.43
CA GLN A 36 1.98 -0.20 -4.97
C GLN A 36 1.83 1.00 -4.04
N MET A 37 0.66 1.21 -3.43
CA MET A 37 0.45 2.27 -2.45
C MET A 37 1.39 2.11 -1.24
N ALA A 38 1.54 0.89 -0.73
CA ALA A 38 2.46 0.61 0.38
C ALA A 38 3.91 0.92 0.01
N GLN A 39 4.35 0.56 -1.21
CA GLN A 39 5.69 0.90 -1.71
C GLN A 39 5.90 2.41 -1.82
N LEU A 40 4.92 3.14 -2.36
CA LEU A 40 4.98 4.60 -2.46
C LEU A 40 5.04 5.26 -1.08
N GLN A 41 4.28 4.77 -0.10
CA GLN A 41 4.34 5.26 1.27
C GLN A 41 5.73 5.06 1.89
N GLN A 42 6.37 3.91 1.64
CA GLN A 42 7.74 3.67 2.09
C GLN A 42 8.73 4.65 1.45
N GLN A 43 8.66 4.87 0.14
CA GLN A 43 9.51 5.84 -0.54
C GLN A 43 9.28 7.26 -0.03
N LEU A 44 8.03 7.63 0.25
CA LEU A 44 7.68 8.92 0.81
C LEU A 44 8.32 9.11 2.21
N ALA A 45 8.29 8.09 3.06
CA ALA A 45 8.91 8.16 4.39
C ALA A 45 10.44 8.37 4.32
N ILE A 46 11.10 7.72 3.35
CA ILE A 46 12.53 7.93 3.08
C ILE A 46 12.78 9.38 2.66
N ALA A 47 12.00 9.89 1.69
CA ALA A 47 12.13 11.25 1.20
C ALA A 47 11.87 12.30 2.29
N GLN A 48 10.88 12.08 3.17
CA GLN A 48 10.60 12.95 4.32
C GLN A 48 11.78 13.01 5.28
N THR A 49 12.41 11.87 5.57
CA THR A 49 13.61 11.81 6.43
C THR A 49 14.76 12.60 5.82
N ALA A 50 15.04 12.41 4.52
CA ALA A 50 16.08 13.16 3.81
C ALA A 50 15.80 14.67 3.82
N ARG A 51 14.55 15.08 3.56
CA ARG A 51 14.13 16.49 3.61
C ARG A 51 14.38 17.11 4.99
N ALA A 52 14.05 16.40 6.06
CA ALA A 52 14.28 16.88 7.43
C ALA A 52 15.77 17.10 7.71
N ALA A 53 16.64 16.17 7.28
CA ALA A 53 18.08 16.30 7.41
C ALA A 53 18.63 17.52 6.63
N TYR A 54 18.15 17.72 5.39
CA TYR A 54 18.56 18.89 4.59
C TYR A 54 18.07 20.21 5.18
N ALA A 55 16.86 20.25 5.74
CA ALA A 55 16.36 21.44 6.42
C ALA A 55 17.22 21.81 7.64
N GLN A 56 17.61 20.82 8.45
CA GLN A 56 18.51 21.03 9.59
C GLN A 56 19.90 21.50 9.14
N ALA A 57 20.44 20.92 8.07
CA ALA A 57 21.74 21.35 7.52
C ALA A 57 21.68 22.79 7.02
N LEU A 58 20.61 23.16 6.31
CA LEU A 58 20.38 24.52 5.84
C LEU A 58 20.31 25.51 7.02
N GLN A 59 19.54 25.19 8.06
CA GLN A 59 19.41 26.07 9.23
C GLN A 59 20.76 26.35 9.90
N LYS A 60 21.60 25.32 10.05
CA LYS A 60 22.96 25.48 10.60
C LYS A 60 23.85 26.41 9.78
N GLU A 61 23.65 26.48 8.47
CA GLU A 61 24.42 27.37 7.60
C GLU A 61 23.86 28.79 7.60
N LEU A 62 22.57 28.98 7.89
CA LEU A 62 21.94 30.29 8.03
C LEU A 62 22.22 30.95 9.39
N ASP A 63 22.42 30.15 10.44
CA ASP A 63 22.73 30.63 11.78
C ASP A 63 24.23 30.93 12.00
N LYS A 64 25.05 30.81 10.95
CA LYS A 64 26.51 31.04 10.91
C LYS A 64 26.82 32.49 10.56
#